data_AF-A0A2V8H2B3-F1
#
_entry.id   AF-A0A2V8H2B3-F1
#
_cell.length_a   1.000
_cell.length_b   1.000
_cell.length_c   1.000
_cell.angle_alpha   90.00
_cell.angle_beta   90.00
_cell.angle_gamma   90.00
#
_symmetry.space_group_name_H-M   'P 1'
#
loop_
_entity.id
_entity.type
_entity.pdbx_description
1 polymer ?
#
loop_
_entity_poly.entity_id
_entity_poly.type
_entity_poly.pdbx_seq_one_letter_code
_entity_poly.pdbx_strand_id
1 'polypeptide(L)' 'MHESDFTRLRFIQEAIKKIDYGEYGECVRCGEDINEKRLVAVPWAAMCIRCQEEISQESVVSPGEYFHPRFFSASMKVHL' A
#
# COMPACT_ATOMS: atom_id res chain seq x y z
N MET A 1 -26.01 0.32 8.14
CA MET A 1 -25.01 0.33 7.05
C MET A 1 -23.73 -0.27 7.61
N HIS A 2 -23.19 -1.33 6.99
CA HIS A 2 -22.04 -2.05 7.54
C HIS A 2 -20.75 -1.25 7.35
N GLU A 3 -20.04 -1.01 8.45
CA GLU A 3 -18.80 -0.22 8.53
C GLU A 3 -17.68 -0.76 7.61
N SER A 4 -17.69 -2.06 7.31
CA SER A 4 -16.73 -2.74 6.42
C SER A 4 -16.74 -2.22 4.99
N ASP A 5 -17.92 -1.81 4.50
CA ASP A 5 -18.10 -1.46 3.09
C ASP A 5 -17.48 -0.09 2.80
N PHE A 6 -17.56 0.84 3.77
CA PHE A 6 -16.98 2.16 3.64
C PHE A 6 -15.44 2.10 3.59
N THR A 7 -14.82 1.29 4.43
CA THR A 7 -13.36 1.10 4.44
C THR A 7 -12.86 0.49 3.13
N ARG A 8 -13.59 -0.49 2.57
CA ARG A 8 -13.26 -1.07 1.27
C ARG A 8 -13.35 -0.03 0.14
N LEU A 9 -14.41 0.78 0.12
CA LEU A 9 -14.57 1.85 -0.87
C LEU A 9 -13.39 2.84 -0.82
N ARG A 10 -12.93 3.21 0.37
CA ARG A 10 -11.75 4.06 0.52
C ARG A 10 -10.50 3.43 -0.11
N PHE A 11 -10.24 2.15 0.15
CA PHE A 11 -9.10 1.48 -0.45
C PHE A 11 -9.18 1.39 -1.97
N ILE A 12 -10.37 1.17 -2.52
CA ILE A 12 -10.59 1.20 -3.97
C ILE A 12 -10.31 2.59 -4.54
N GLN A 13 -10.78 3.66 -3.89
CA GLN A 13 -10.52 5.03 -4.33
C GLN A 13 -9.02 5.36 -4.33
N GLU A 14 -8.28 4.93 -3.31
CA GLU A 14 -6.83 5.12 -3.27
C GLU A 14 -6.12 4.31 -4.37
N ALA A 15 -6.58 3.10 -4.68
CA ALA A 15 -6.04 2.30 -5.77
C ALA A 15 -6.26 2.99 -7.14
N ILE A 16 -7.42 3.60 -7.36
CA ILE A 16 -7.69 4.37 -8.58
C ILE A 16 -6.73 5.57 -8.70
N LYS A 17 -6.53 6.34 -7.63
CA LYS A 17 -5.57 7.45 -7.65
C LYS A 17 -4.16 7.00 -8.04
N LYS A 18 -3.72 5.84 -7.54
CA LYS A 18 -2.42 5.27 -7.91
C LYS A 18 -2.35 4.91 -9.40
N ILE A 19 -3.45 4.46 -10.01
CA ILE A 19 -3.49 4.23 -11.46
C ILE A 19 -3.27 5.55 -12.19
N ASP A 20 -3.95 6.62 -11.75
CA ASP A 20 -3.81 7.95 -12.36
C ASP A 20 -2.38 8.51 -12.23
N TYR A 21 -1.68 8.19 -11.13
CA TYR A 21 -0.28 8.57 -10.90
C TYR A 21 0.74 7.60 -11.53
N GLY A 22 0.31 6.46 -12.08
CA GLY A 22 1.21 5.43 -12.61
C GLY A 22 1.94 4.61 -11.54
N GLU A 23 1.49 4.66 -10.29
CA GLU A 23 2.06 3.97 -9.12
C GLU A 23 1.26 2.70 -8.75
N TYR A 24 0.26 2.34 -9.55
CA TYR A 24 -0.56 1.16 -9.29
C TYR A 24 0.27 -0.12 -9.45
N GLY A 25 0.17 -0.97 -8.43
CA GLY A 25 0.96 -2.20 -8.37
C GLY A 25 2.32 -2.02 -7.73
N GLU A 26 2.72 -0.83 -7.26
CA GLU A 26 3.95 -0.66 -6.48
C GLU A 26 3.70 -0.83 -4.97
N CYS A 27 4.56 -1.61 -4.31
CA CYS A 27 4.50 -1.82 -2.86
C CYS A 27 4.90 -0.55 -2.10
N VAL A 28 4.01 -0.02 -1.26
CA VAL A 28 4.28 1.22 -0.49
C VAL A 28 5.43 1.10 0.54
N ARG A 29 5.89 -0.12 0.83
CA ARG A 29 6.95 -0.36 1.83
C ARG A 29 8.32 -0.59 1.20
N CYS A 30 8.41 -1.41 0.15
CA CYS A 30 9.70 -1.74 -0.48
C CYS A 30 9.91 -1.08 -1.85
N GLY A 31 8.88 -0.48 -2.46
CA GLY A 31 8.95 0.10 -3.81
C GLY A 31 9.05 -0.93 -4.94
N GLU A 32 8.93 -2.23 -4.63
CA GLU A 32 8.93 -3.30 -5.63
C GLU A 32 7.51 -3.57 -6.14
N ASP A 33 7.41 -4.15 -7.34
CA ASP A 33 6.15 -4.56 -7.93
C ASP A 33 5.41 -5.61 -7.07
N ILE A 34 4.11 -5.38 -6.88
CA ILE A 34 3.17 -6.31 -6.26
C ILE A 34 2.83 -7.37 -7.29
N ASN A 35 2.92 -8.64 -6.88
CA ASN A 35 2.60 -9.77 -7.74
C ASN A 35 1.21 -9.63 -8.38
N GLU A 36 1.13 -9.81 -9.70
CA GLU A 36 -0.11 -9.68 -10.47
C GLU A 36 -1.24 -10.57 -9.93
N LYS A 37 -0.95 -11.83 -9.56
CA LYS A 37 -1.97 -12.74 -9.01
C LYS A 37 -2.62 -12.19 -7.74
N ARG A 38 -1.87 -11.42 -6.96
CA ARG A 38 -2.38 -10.73 -5.77
C ARG A 38 -3.24 -9.53 -6.14
N LEU A 39 -2.85 -8.74 -7.13
CA LEU A 39 -3.68 -7.62 -7.62
C LEU A 39 -4.98 -8.11 -8.26
N VAL A 40 -4.97 -9.27 -8.92
CA VAL A 40 -6.19 -9.92 -9.44
C VAL A 40 -7.12 -10.34 -8.30
N ALA A 41 -6.58 -10.92 -7.23
CA ALA A 41 -7.37 -11.37 -6.07
C ALA A 41 -7.82 -10.22 -5.16
N VAL A 42 -6.96 -9.21 -4.98
CA VAL A 42 -7.14 -8.05 -4.10
C VAL A 42 -6.62 -6.79 -4.83
N PRO A 43 -7.47 -6.15 -5.67
CA PRO A 43 -7.05 -5.01 -6.50
C PRO A 43 -6.58 -3.79 -5.71
N TRP A 44 -7.04 -3.62 -4.48
CA TRP A 44 -6.65 -2.51 -3.62
C TRP A 44 -5.45 -2.81 -2.72
N ALA A 45 -4.69 -3.88 -2.99
CA ALA A 45 -3.52 -4.23 -2.21
C ALA A 45 -2.44 -3.14 -2.30
N ALA A 46 -2.06 -2.55 -1.16
CA ALA A 46 -1.03 -1.52 -1.08
C ALA A 46 0.40 -2.08 -0.85
N MET A 47 0.53 -3.34 -0.41
CA MET A 47 1.81 -3.98 -0.08
C MET A 47 1.95 -5.33 -0.76
N CYS A 48 3.18 -5.78 -0.99
CA CYS A 48 3.49 -7.14 -1.42
C CYS A 48 3.32 -8.14 -0.25
N ILE A 49 3.24 -9.44 -0.58
CA ILE A 49 3.04 -10.52 0.41
C ILE A 49 4.16 -10.52 1.44
N ARG A 50 5.42 -10.48 0.98
CA ARG A 50 6.61 -10.44 1.83
C ARG A 50 6.55 -9.32 2.88
N CYS A 51 6.30 -8.09 2.45
CA CYS A 51 6.18 -6.95 3.37
C CYS A 51 5.00 -7.09 4.32
N GLN A 52 3.88 -7.68 3.89
CA GLN A 52 2.74 -7.92 4.75
C GLN A 52 3.04 -9.01 5.81
N GLU A 53 3.74 -10.07 5.43
CA GLU A 53 4.16 -11.14 6.34
C GLU A 53 5.13 -10.62 7.41
N GLU A 54 6.12 -9.81 7.02
CA GLU A 54 7.06 -9.16 7.94
C GLU A 54 6.34 -8.33 9.01
N ILE A 55 5.27 -7.60 8.65
CA ILE A 55 4.47 -6.81 9.60
C ILE A 55 3.62 -7.72 10.51
N SER A 56 3.08 -8.81 9.96
CA SER A 56 2.21 -9.72 10.73
C SER A 56 2.96 -10.47 11.84
N GLN A 57 4.27 -10.64 11.70
CA GLN A 57 5.13 -11.27 12.70
C GLN A 57 5.60 -10.31 13.79
N GLU A 58 5.44 -9.00 13.60
CA GLU A 58 5.74 -7.97 14.60
C GLU A 58 4.51 -7.73 15.50
N SER A 59 4.12 -8.75 16.28
CA SER A 59 3.11 -8.59 17.32
C SER A 59 3.72 -8.00 18.60
N VAL A 60 4.26 -6.79 18.52
CA VAL A 60 4.45 -5.89 19.67
C VAL A 60 4.55 -4.45 19.17
N VAL A 61 3.41 -3.77 19.01
CA VAL A 61 3.42 -2.30 19.00
C VAL A 61 2.41 -1.76 20.01
N SER A 62 2.99 -1.05 20.96
CA SER A 62 2.41 -0.24 22.03
C SER A 62 1.31 0.71 21.51
N PRO A 63 0.35 1.12 22.36
CA PRO A 63 -0.67 2.08 21.96
C PRO A 63 -0.04 3.47 21.80
N GLY A 64 0.03 4.02 20.58
CA GLY A 64 0.41 5.43 20.41
C GLY A 64 0.82 5.90 19.02
N GLU A 65 1.24 5.04 18.10
CA GLU A 65 1.79 5.50 16.81
C GLU A 65 0.78 5.34 15.67
N TYR A 66 0.03 6.43 15.41
CA TYR A 66 -0.72 6.59 14.17
C TYR A 66 0.27 6.70 13.00
N PHE A 67 0.19 5.76 12.06
CA PHE A 67 0.97 5.72 10.82
C PHE A 67 0.69 6.99 9.99
N HIS A 68 1.56 7.99 10.12
CA HIS A 68 1.45 9.28 9.44
C HIS A 68 2.10 9.20 8.05
N PRO A 69 1.40 9.52 6.95
CA PRO A 69 1.84 9.18 5.57
C PRO A 69 2.84 10.19 4.99
N ARG A 70 3.79 10.71 5.78
CA ARG A 70 4.78 11.68 5.29
C ARG A 70 6.18 11.29 5.71
N PHE A 71 6.93 10.61 4.84
CA PHE A 71 8.33 10.96 4.60
C PHE A 71 8.69 10.72 3.13
N PHE A 72 8.44 11.79 2.36
CA PHE A 72 9.06 12.07 1.07
C PHE A 72 10.52 12.45 1.34
N SER A 73 11.48 11.67 0.84
CA SER A 73 12.91 12.06 0.81
C SER A 73 13.65 11.32 -0.31
N ALA A 74 13.69 11.97 -1.48
CA ALA A 74 14.82 12.06 -2.41
C ALA A 74 15.51 10.80 -2.97
N SER A 75 15.20 10.49 -4.24
CA SER A 75 16.21 10.55 -5.30
C SER A 75 15.56 10.64 -6.69
N MET A 76 15.72 11.80 -7.31
CA MET A 76 15.55 11.99 -8.74
C MET A 76 16.35 10.92 -9.50
N LYS A 77 15.67 10.18 -10.38
CA LYS A 77 16.29 9.59 -11.57
C LYS A 77 15.53 10.09 -12.79
N VAL A 78 15.80 11.34 -13.16
CA VAL A 78 15.72 11.75 -14.57
C VAL A 78 16.89 11.05 -15.24
N HIS A 79 16.61 9.97 -15.98
CA HIS A 79 17.57 9.45 -16.94
C HIS A 79 17.44 10.24 -18.24
N LEU A 80 18.59 10.62 -18.78
CA LEU A 80 18.83 11.39 -20.01
C LEU A 80 18.00 10.91 -21.21
#